data_AF-A0A6G1C2W1-F1
#
_entry.id   AF-A0A6G1C2W1-F1
#
_cell.length_a   1.000
_cell.length_b   1.000
_cell.length_c   1.000
_cell.angle_alpha   90.00
_cell.angle_beta   90.00
_cell.angle_gamma   90.00
#
_symmetry.space_group_name_H-M   'P 1'
#
loop_
_entity.id
_entity.type
_entity.pdbx_description
1 polymer ?
#
loop_
_entity_poly.entity_id
_entity_poly.type
_entity_poly.pdbx_seq_one_letter_code
_entity_poly.pdbx_strand_id
1 'polypeptide(L)'
;MLCPNNLCCSQWGYCGLGSDYCGSGCQSGACCSSQRCGSQAGGATCPNNQCCSQYGYCGFGSEYCGNGCQNGPCRADIKCGHLAGGKLCWNNLCCSQWGYCGLGSEFCGSGCQSGACCPENHSNNHSNNHTVSFDGIIKSVAELE
;
A
#
# COMPACT_ATOMS: atom_id res chain seq x y z
N MET A 1 -2.95 -10.68 7.71
CA MET A 1 -4.07 -10.67 6.73
C MET A 1 -5.11 -9.69 7.25
N LEU A 2 -5.70 -8.85 6.39
CA LEU A 2 -6.77 -7.94 6.79
C LEU A 2 -8.10 -8.67 6.77
N CYS A 3 -8.92 -8.46 7.80
CA CYS A 3 -10.26 -9.02 7.84
C CYS A 3 -11.23 -8.23 6.95
N PRO A 4 -12.20 -8.90 6.31
CA PRO A 4 -13.21 -8.24 5.49
C PRO A 4 -14.12 -7.35 6.35
N ASN A 5 -14.83 -6.41 5.71
CA ASN A 5 -15.85 -5.55 6.35
C ASN A 5 -15.37 -4.79 7.59
N ASN A 6 -14.07 -4.47 7.68
CA ASN A 6 -13.44 -3.84 8.85
C ASN A 6 -13.60 -4.62 10.17
N LEU A 7 -13.84 -5.93 10.10
CA LEU A 7 -13.79 -6.80 11.28
C LEU A 7 -12.42 -6.69 11.96
N CYS A 8 -12.41 -6.85 13.27
CA CYS A 8 -11.19 -6.77 14.06
C CYS A 8 -10.41 -8.08 13.93
N CYS A 9 -9.10 -7.96 13.73
CA CYS A 9 -8.18 -9.08 13.81
C CYS A 9 -7.68 -9.17 15.25
N SER A 10 -8.09 -10.23 15.98
CA SER A 10 -7.69 -10.44 17.37
C SER A 10 -6.18 -10.68 17.49
N GLN A 11 -5.63 -10.66 18.71
CA GLN A 11 -4.23 -11.00 18.98
C GLN A 11 -3.83 -12.41 18.51
N TRP A 12 -4.83 -13.28 18.28
CA TRP A 12 -4.66 -14.65 17.84
C TRP A 12 -4.84 -14.84 16.32
N GLY A 13 -5.10 -13.75 15.58
CA GLY A 13 -5.25 -13.81 14.12
C GLY A 13 -6.63 -14.22 13.63
N TYR A 14 -7.66 -14.14 14.48
CA TYR A 14 -9.06 -14.44 14.10
C TYR A 14 -9.83 -13.16 13.84
N CYS A 15 -10.74 -13.20 12.84
CA CYS A 15 -11.59 -12.09 12.47
C CYS A 15 -12.93 -12.12 13.21
N GLY A 16 -13.33 -10.99 13.82
CA GLY A 16 -14.61 -10.90 14.51
C GLY A 16 -14.91 -9.51 15.06
N LEU A 17 -15.91 -9.43 15.94
CA LEU A 17 -16.35 -8.22 16.65
C LEU A 17 -16.45 -8.50 18.15
N GLY A 18 -16.52 -7.45 18.96
CA GLY A 18 -16.58 -7.54 20.42
C GLY A 18 -15.20 -7.43 21.07
N SER A 19 -15.17 -7.43 22.40
CA SER A 19 -13.95 -7.20 23.20
C SER A 19 -12.83 -8.18 22.87
N ASP A 20 -13.16 -9.43 22.56
CA ASP A 20 -12.18 -10.50 22.32
C ASP A 20 -11.43 -10.31 20.99
N TYR A 21 -12.00 -9.53 20.08
CA TYR A 21 -11.44 -9.26 18.76
C TYR A 21 -10.92 -7.83 18.63
N CYS A 22 -11.69 -6.85 19.10
CA CYS A 22 -11.42 -5.43 18.96
C CYS A 22 -10.72 -4.80 20.17
N GLY A 23 -10.67 -5.52 21.29
CA GLY A 23 -10.07 -5.03 22.54
C GLY A 23 -8.55 -5.14 22.55
N SER A 24 -8.01 -5.60 23.67
CA SER A 24 -6.56 -5.71 23.86
C SER A 24 -5.93 -6.62 22.81
N GLY A 25 -4.81 -6.17 22.23
CA GLY A 25 -4.07 -6.93 21.23
C GLY A 25 -4.73 -7.02 19.85
N CYS A 26 -5.78 -6.22 19.58
CA CYS A 26 -6.32 -6.08 18.23
C CYS A 26 -5.24 -5.56 17.26
N GLN A 27 -5.05 -6.27 16.14
CA GLN A 27 -3.97 -6.03 15.18
C GLN A 27 -4.39 -5.12 14.01
N SER A 28 -5.65 -5.20 13.59
CA SER A 28 -6.20 -4.43 12.46
C SER A 28 -7.73 -4.42 12.49
N GLY A 29 -8.37 -3.64 11.61
CA GLY A 29 -9.82 -3.47 11.59
C GLY A 29 -10.29 -2.34 12.51
N ALA A 30 -11.51 -2.44 13.01
CA ALA A 30 -12.12 -1.48 13.91
C ALA A 30 -11.70 -1.65 15.39
N CYS A 31 -10.39 -1.73 15.65
CA CYS A 31 -9.85 -1.85 17.00
C CYS A 31 -10.35 -0.70 17.90
N CYS A 32 -10.63 -0.99 19.18
CA CYS A 32 -11.09 0.01 20.15
C CYS A 32 -10.03 1.09 20.41
N SER A 33 -8.75 0.75 20.30
CA SER A 33 -7.64 1.69 20.29
C SER A 33 -7.21 1.99 18.86
N SER A 34 -7.25 3.27 18.48
CA SER A 34 -6.77 3.72 17.18
C SER A 34 -5.28 3.47 17.03
N GLN A 35 -4.90 2.83 15.92
CA GLN A 35 -3.52 2.56 15.57
C GLN A 35 -2.78 3.86 15.24
N ARG A 36 -1.48 3.92 15.57
CA ARG A 36 -0.62 5.06 15.25
C ARG A 36 -0.08 4.95 13.83
N CYS A 37 0.10 6.09 13.17
CA CYS A 37 0.55 6.16 11.79
C CYS A 37 1.31 7.46 11.50
N GLY A 38 1.82 7.57 10.27
CA GLY A 38 2.41 8.79 9.75
C GLY A 38 3.75 9.11 10.41
N SER A 39 4.15 10.38 10.34
CA SER A 39 5.42 10.88 10.87
C SER A 39 5.62 10.55 12.36
N GLN A 40 4.52 10.53 13.14
CA GLN A 40 4.53 10.22 14.56
C GLN A 40 4.77 8.73 14.87
N ALA A 41 4.73 7.87 13.85
CA ALA A 41 4.97 6.44 13.94
C ALA A 41 5.99 5.96 12.90
N GLY A 42 7.00 6.79 12.61
CA GLY A 42 8.10 6.40 11.70
C GLY A 42 7.66 6.16 10.25
N GLY A 43 6.58 6.79 9.81
CA GLY A 43 6.02 6.60 8.47
C GLY A 43 5.07 5.42 8.32
N ALA A 44 4.66 4.78 9.43
CA ALA A 44 3.70 3.68 9.39
C ALA A 44 2.40 4.07 8.66
N THR A 45 1.89 3.14 7.84
CA THR A 45 0.61 3.31 7.15
C THR A 45 -0.52 2.68 7.94
N CYS A 46 -1.74 3.14 7.69
CA CYS A 46 -2.91 2.58 8.32
C CYS A 46 -3.40 1.30 7.63
N PRO A 47 -3.85 0.29 8.41
CA PRO A 47 -4.49 -0.89 7.85
C PRO A 47 -5.88 -0.55 7.29
N ASN A 48 -6.47 -1.48 6.53
CA ASN A 48 -7.85 -1.39 6.03
C ASN A 48 -8.16 -0.10 5.22
N ASN A 49 -7.16 0.47 4.55
CA ASN A 49 -7.29 1.74 3.81
C ASN A 49 -7.90 2.88 4.67
N GLN A 50 -7.58 2.91 5.96
CA GLN A 50 -7.90 4.05 6.81
C GLN A 50 -7.01 5.25 6.47
N CYS A 51 -7.50 6.44 6.75
CA CYS A 51 -6.72 7.66 6.64
C CYS A 51 -5.83 7.82 7.87
N CYS A 52 -4.61 8.29 7.65
CA CYS A 52 -3.76 8.75 8.73
C CYS A 52 -4.00 10.23 8.98
N SER A 53 -4.59 10.57 10.13
CA SER A 53 -4.88 11.96 10.50
C SER A 53 -3.62 12.79 10.65
N GLN A 54 -3.76 14.12 10.68
CA GLN A 54 -2.65 15.04 10.97
C GLN A 54 -1.94 14.75 12.30
N TYR A 55 -2.62 14.08 13.24
CA TYR A 55 -2.10 13.73 14.56
C TYR A 55 -1.46 12.33 14.62
N GLY A 56 -1.46 11.60 13.51
CA GLY A 56 -0.85 10.27 13.42
C GLY A 56 -1.69 9.17 14.04
N TYR A 57 -3.01 9.21 13.80
CA TYR A 57 -3.96 8.17 14.17
C TYR A 57 -4.75 7.68 12.94
N CYS A 58 -5.01 6.38 12.90
CA CYS A 58 -5.82 5.76 11.85
C CYS A 58 -7.31 5.89 12.12
N GLY A 59 -8.08 6.23 11.07
CA GLY A 59 -9.53 6.24 11.11
C GLY A 59 -10.17 6.69 9.81
N PHE A 60 -11.47 6.99 9.89
CA PHE A 60 -12.30 7.48 8.79
C PHE A 60 -13.03 8.76 9.21
N GLY A 61 -13.57 9.50 8.23
CA GLY A 61 -14.27 10.77 8.49
C GLY A 61 -13.39 11.99 8.25
N SER A 62 -13.96 13.18 8.42
CA SER A 62 -13.29 14.45 8.18
C SER A 62 -12.06 14.66 9.06
N GLU A 63 -12.08 14.12 10.27
CA GLU A 63 -11.06 14.30 11.29
C GLU A 63 -9.77 13.54 10.94
N TYR A 64 -9.91 12.49 10.13
CA TYR A 64 -8.81 11.63 9.70
C TYR A 64 -8.42 11.87 8.25
N CYS A 65 -9.41 11.97 7.36
CA CYS A 65 -9.21 12.09 5.91
C CYS A 65 -9.23 13.54 5.41
N GLY A 66 -9.57 14.51 6.26
CA GLY A 66 -9.67 15.92 5.89
C GLY A 66 -8.32 16.62 5.86
N ASN A 67 -8.32 17.87 6.34
CA ASN A 67 -7.13 18.70 6.31
C ASN A 67 -5.98 18.08 7.11
N GLY A 68 -4.77 18.09 6.53
CA GLY A 68 -3.58 17.53 7.15
C GLY A 68 -3.52 16.00 7.19
N CYS A 69 -4.42 15.29 6.50
CA CYS A 69 -4.29 13.84 6.28
C CYS A 69 -2.92 13.51 5.65
N GLN A 70 -2.18 12.59 6.28
CA GLN A 70 -0.78 12.30 5.94
C GLN A 70 -0.64 11.24 4.85
N ASN A 71 -1.49 10.20 4.89
CA ASN A 71 -1.57 9.11 3.91
C ASN A 71 -2.93 8.39 4.04
N GLY A 72 -3.20 7.42 3.16
CA GLY A 72 -4.53 6.81 3.03
C GLY A 72 -5.41 7.54 2.01
N PRO A 73 -6.72 7.24 1.96
CA PRO A 73 -7.65 7.89 1.05
C PRO A 73 -8.04 9.30 1.56
N CYS A 74 -7.05 10.19 1.64
CA CYS A 74 -7.25 11.60 1.98
C CYS A 74 -8.20 12.27 0.98
N ARG A 75 -8.98 13.25 1.44
CA ARG A 75 -9.88 14.04 0.57
C ARG A 75 -9.12 14.96 -0.37
N ALA A 76 -7.92 15.38 0.02
CA ALA A 76 -7.03 16.15 -0.83
C ALA A 76 -6.32 15.21 -1.81
N ASP A 77 -6.21 15.65 -3.05
CA ASP A 77 -5.46 14.96 -4.10
C ASP A 77 -4.00 14.76 -3.69
N ILE A 78 -3.51 13.51 -3.79
CA ILE A 78 -2.14 13.18 -3.44
C ILE A 78 -1.28 13.23 -4.70
N LYS A 79 -0.39 14.23 -4.76
CA LYS A 79 0.58 14.40 -5.86
C LYS A 79 1.74 13.40 -5.78
N CYS A 80 2.18 12.93 -6.93
CA CYS A 80 3.24 11.92 -7.08
C CYS A 80 4.06 12.09 -8.37
N GLY A 81 5.14 11.31 -8.47
CA GLY A 81 5.92 11.17 -9.69
C GLY A 81 6.76 12.40 -10.01
N HIS A 82 7.08 12.59 -11.30
CA HIS A 82 7.97 13.67 -11.75
C HIS A 82 7.45 15.08 -11.41
N LEU A 83 6.13 15.25 -11.31
CA LEU A 83 5.47 16.50 -10.91
C LEU A 83 5.55 16.78 -9.39
N ALA A 84 6.03 15.82 -8.61
CA ALA A 84 6.15 15.91 -7.16
C ALA A 84 7.54 15.46 -6.67
N GLY A 85 8.60 15.73 -7.45
CA GLY A 85 9.98 15.41 -7.07
C GLY A 85 10.24 13.90 -6.93
N GLY A 86 9.55 13.06 -7.70
CA GLY A 86 9.68 11.61 -7.64
C GLY A 86 8.95 10.94 -6.48
N LYS A 87 8.06 11.66 -5.77
CA LYS A 87 7.30 11.09 -4.64
C LYS A 87 6.46 9.90 -5.08
N LEU A 88 6.58 8.78 -4.37
CA LEU A 88 5.77 7.59 -4.57
C LEU A 88 4.42 7.69 -3.85
N CYS A 89 3.44 6.95 -4.36
CA CYS A 89 2.15 6.79 -3.73
C CYS A 89 2.20 5.77 -2.58
N TRP A 90 1.35 5.97 -1.57
CA TRP A 90 1.22 5.03 -0.44
C TRP A 90 0.58 3.70 -0.90
N ASN A 91 0.80 2.62 -0.15
CA ASN A 91 0.23 1.27 -0.37
C ASN A 91 0.21 0.79 -1.84
N ASN A 92 1.27 1.09 -2.59
CA ASN A 92 1.40 0.74 -4.01
C ASN A 92 0.26 1.25 -4.91
N LEU A 93 -0.46 2.32 -4.50
CA LEU A 93 -1.35 3.01 -5.42
C LEU A 93 -0.58 3.47 -6.66
N CYS A 94 -1.28 3.54 -7.77
CA CYS A 94 -0.68 3.92 -9.03
C CYS A 94 -0.52 5.43 -9.07
N CYS A 95 0.67 5.87 -9.48
CA CYS A 95 0.90 7.25 -9.83
C CYS A 95 0.53 7.44 -11.31
N SER A 96 -0.56 8.14 -11.58
CA SER A 96 -1.03 8.36 -12.96
C SER A 96 -0.02 9.18 -13.77
N GLN A 97 -0.15 9.19 -15.09
CA GLN A 97 0.66 10.06 -15.96
C GLN A 97 0.58 11.55 -15.60
N TRP A 98 -0.50 11.96 -14.93
CA TRP A 98 -0.76 13.33 -14.47
C TRP A 98 -0.22 13.63 -13.07
N GLY A 99 0.49 12.69 -12.44
CA GLY A 99 1.12 12.87 -11.15
C GLY A 99 0.13 12.89 -9.98
N TYR A 100 -0.89 12.03 -10.03
CA TYR A 100 -1.85 11.83 -8.96
C TYR A 100 -1.93 10.35 -8.55
N CYS A 101 -2.07 10.09 -7.25
CA CYS A 101 -2.21 8.74 -6.72
C CYS A 101 -3.65 8.24 -6.79
N GLY A 102 -3.86 7.00 -7.25
CA GLY A 102 -5.17 6.38 -7.30
C GLY A 102 -5.13 4.90 -7.68
N LEU A 103 -6.32 4.34 -7.89
CA LEU A 103 -6.54 2.99 -8.41
C LEU A 103 -7.53 3.08 -9.57
N GLY A 104 -7.58 2.06 -10.42
CA GLY A 104 -8.37 2.06 -11.65
C GLY A 104 -7.51 2.36 -12.88
N SER A 105 -8.08 2.14 -14.06
CA SER A 105 -7.40 2.31 -15.36
C SER A 105 -6.81 3.70 -15.55
N GLU A 106 -7.45 4.73 -15.03
CA GLU A 106 -7.04 6.13 -15.18
C GLU A 106 -5.73 6.45 -14.43
N PHE A 107 -5.42 5.65 -13.41
CA PHE A 107 -4.21 5.78 -12.61
C PHE A 107 -3.18 4.71 -12.93
N CYS A 108 -3.63 3.47 -13.13
CA CYS A 108 -2.80 2.29 -13.29
C CYS A 108 -2.56 1.89 -14.75
N GLY A 109 -3.32 2.42 -15.71
CA GLY A 109 -3.19 2.08 -17.12
C GLY A 109 -2.02 2.80 -17.81
N SER A 110 -2.21 3.13 -19.08
CA SER A 110 -1.19 3.81 -19.89
C SER A 110 -0.62 5.07 -19.22
N GLY A 111 0.70 5.18 -19.22
CA GLY A 111 1.43 6.32 -18.64
C GLY A 111 1.55 6.31 -17.11
N CYS A 112 1.12 5.24 -16.43
CA CYS A 112 1.40 5.05 -15.00
C CYS A 112 2.91 5.13 -14.72
N GLN A 113 3.29 6.02 -13.79
CA GLN A 113 4.69 6.36 -13.49
C GLN A 113 5.34 5.42 -12.48
N SER A 114 4.55 4.89 -11.53
CA SER A 114 5.01 4.03 -10.43
C SER A 114 3.83 3.37 -9.72
N GLY A 115 4.09 2.34 -8.90
CA GLY A 115 3.07 1.64 -8.13
C GLY A 115 2.58 0.39 -8.85
N ALA A 116 1.33 -0.01 -8.61
CA ALA A 116 0.71 -1.19 -9.22
C ALA A 116 0.25 -0.97 -10.68
N CYS A 117 1.12 -0.42 -11.53
CA CYS A 117 0.79 -0.17 -12.93
C CYS A 117 0.40 -1.47 -13.64
N CYS A 118 -0.75 -1.45 -14.32
CA CYS A 118 -1.22 -2.54 -15.16
C CYS A 118 -0.57 -2.39 -16.54
N PRO A 119 0.20 -3.38 -17.02
CA PRO A 119 0.63 -3.37 -18.40
C PRO A 119 -0.61 -3.58 -19.28
N GLU A 120 -1.08 -2.52 -19.92
CA GLU A 120 -1.91 -2.68 -21.11
C GLU A 120 -1.05 -3.38 -22.18
N ASN A 121 -1.67 -4.26 -22.98
CA ASN A 121 -1.02 -4.94 -24.10
C ASN A 121 -0.38 -3.93 -25.08
N HIS A 122 0.85 -3.52 -24.77
CA HIS A 122 1.80 -2.95 -25.68
C HIS A 122 3.09 -3.73 -25.52
N SER A 123 3.28 -4.67 -26.44
CA SER A 123 4.61 -5.12 -26.80
C SER A 123 5.49 -3.89 -27.07
N ASN A 124 6.67 -3.92 -26.45
CA ASN A 124 7.96 -3.36 -26.89
C ASN A 124 8.54 -2.19 -26.06
N ASN A 125 9.62 -2.55 -25.37
CA ASN A 125 10.77 -1.73 -24.97
C ASN A 125 10.62 -0.79 -23.76
N HIS A 126 10.44 -1.38 -22.57
CA HIS A 126 11.30 -0.97 -21.46
C HIS A 126 12.41 -2.01 -21.31
N SER A 127 13.63 -1.61 -21.61
CA SER A 127 14.85 -2.40 -21.43
C SER A 127 15.09 -2.68 -19.94
N ASN A 128 14.35 -3.61 -19.36
CA ASN A 128 14.83 -4.36 -18.21
C ASN A 128 15.49 -5.62 -18.76
N ASN A 129 16.72 -5.45 -19.25
CA ASN A 129 17.64 -6.57 -19.34
C ASN A 129 18.05 -6.96 -17.91
N HIS A 130 17.10 -7.55 -17.18
CA HIS A 130 17.39 -8.48 -16.12
C HIS A 130 16.94 -9.84 -16.62
N THR A 131 17.58 -10.29 -17.71
CA THR A 131 17.67 -11.72 -17.99
C THR A 131 18.32 -12.33 -16.75
N VAL A 132 17.53 -13.09 -15.98
CA VAL A 132 18.12 -14.02 -15.01
C VAL A 132 18.78 -15.09 -15.87
N SER A 133 20.05 -14.89 -16.21
CA SER A 133 20.84 -15.89 -16.89
C SER A 133 20.95 -17.10 -15.96
N PHE A 134 20.47 -18.25 -16.45
CA PHE A 134 20.65 -19.55 -15.83
C PHE A 134 21.96 -20.22 -16.27
N ASP A 135 22.92 -19.47 -16.83
CA ASP A 135 24.22 -20.03 -17.27
C ASP A 135 25.15 -20.41 -16.10
N GLY A 136 24.66 -20.33 -14.86
CA GLY A 136 25.39 -20.72 -13.65
C GLY A 136 24.97 -22.03 -12.98
N ILE A 137 23.88 -22.70 -13.42
CA ILE A 137 23.37 -23.88 -12.70
C ILE A 137 23.96 -25.22 -13.20
N ILE A 138 24.65 -25.24 -14.35
CA ILE A 138 25.28 -26.47 -14.85
C ILE A 138 26.77 -26.52 -14.46
N LYS A 139 27.08 -26.67 -13.17
CA LYS A 139 28.36 -27.26 -12.71
C LYS A 139 28.22 -27.95 -11.35
N SER A 140 27.40 -29.00 -11.25
CA SER A 140 27.50 -29.94 -10.10
C SER A 140 26.98 -31.36 -10.35
N VAL A 141 26.63 -31.78 -11.58
CA VAL A 141 26.09 -33.14 -11.83
C VAL A 141 26.90 -33.92 -12.86
N ALA A 142 28.23 -33.80 -12.82
CA ALA A 142 29.13 -34.65 -13.59
C ALA A 142 30.35 -35.00 -12.74
N GLU A 143 30.17 -35.89 -11.76
CA GLU A 143 31.24 -36.67 -11.11
C GLU A 143 30.63 -37.76 -10.20
N LEU A 144 29.76 -38.60 -10.78
CA LEU A 144 29.41 -39.92 -10.22
C LEU A 144 29.30 -40.92 -11.37
N GLU A 145 30.46 -41.27 -11.94
CA GLU A 145 30.75 -42.64 -12.37
C GLU A 145 31.76 -43.24 -11.38
#